data_AF-A0A452I3D4-F1
#
_entry.id   AF-A0A452I3D4-F1
#
_cell.length_a   1.000
_cell.length_b   1.000
_cell.length_c   1.000
_cell.angle_alpha   90.00
_cell.angle_beta   90.00
_cell.angle_gamma   90.00
#
_symmetry.space_group_name_H-M   'P 1'
#
loop_
_entity.id
_entity.type
_entity.pdbx_description
1 polymer ?
#
loop_
_entity_poly.entity_id
_entity_poly.type
_entity_poly.pdbx_seq_one_letter_code
_entity_poly.pdbx_strand_id
1 'polypeptide(L)'
;ALRLGSPPKPCRAATGQSRYGNAEPSGAILLTPPLLSALAAFVSKQDSPRAFYDLIHDPLEGKREICELNPDCDELADHIGFQEAYRRYYGPV
;
A
#
# COMPACT_ATOMS: atom_id res chain seq x y z
N ALA A 1 19.11 29.98 -19.72
CA ALA A 1 17.93 30.27 -18.89
C ALA A 1 18.09 29.52 -17.56
N LEU A 2 18.29 30.25 -16.46
CA LEU A 2 18.44 29.67 -15.13
C LEU A 2 17.10 29.06 -14.72
N ARG A 3 17.01 27.73 -14.64
CA ARG A 3 15.84 27.07 -14.04
C ARG A 3 15.91 27.30 -12.54
N LEU A 4 15.08 28.24 -12.07
CA LEU A 4 14.77 28.41 -10.65
C LEU A 4 14.24 27.07 -10.14
N GLY A 5 15.01 26.40 -9.30
CA GLY A 5 14.57 25.18 -8.64
C GLY A 5 13.33 25.48 -7.79
N SER A 6 12.27 24.70 -8.01
CA SER A 6 11.04 24.78 -7.22
C SER A 6 11.34 24.56 -5.74
N PRO A 7 10.65 25.27 -4.83
CA PRO A 7 10.85 25.10 -3.39
C PRO A 7 10.49 23.67 -2.95
N PRO A 8 11.15 23.14 -1.90
CA PRO A 8 10.84 21.82 -1.37
C PRO A 8 9.39 21.75 -0.89
N LYS A 9 8.67 20.72 -1.35
CA LYS A 9 7.29 20.44 -0.93
C LYS A 9 7.25 20.20 0.59
N PRO A 10 6.26 20.76 1.32
CA PRO A 10 6.07 20.46 2.73
C PRO A 10 5.66 18.99 2.91
N CYS A 11 6.28 18.30 3.86
CA CYS A 11 5.90 16.94 4.23
C CYS A 11 4.41 16.90 4.62
N ARG A 12 3.61 16.12 3.90
CA ARG A 12 2.19 15.92 4.21
C ARG A 12 2.10 15.12 5.52
N ALA A 13 1.70 15.78 6.61
CA ALA A 13 1.60 15.14 7.91
C ALA A 13 0.57 13.99 7.87
N ALA A 14 1.06 12.75 8.03
CA ALA A 14 0.20 11.58 8.19
C ALA A 14 -0.57 11.72 9.50
N THR A 15 -1.86 12.05 9.41
CA THR A 15 -2.79 12.00 10.55
C THR A 15 -3.10 10.53 10.82
N GLY A 16 -2.16 9.82 11.46
CA GLY A 16 -2.34 8.44 11.88
C GLY A 16 -3.35 8.37 13.02
N GLN A 17 -4.63 8.17 12.71
CA GLN A 17 -5.58 7.62 13.68
C GLN A 17 -5.30 6.12 13.81
N SER A 18 -4.44 5.77 14.78
CA SER A 18 -4.35 4.41 15.28
C SER A 18 -5.69 4.02 15.90
N ARG A 19 -6.55 3.36 15.11
CA ARG A 19 -7.72 2.64 15.64
C ARG A 19 -7.34 1.19 15.90
N TYR A 20 -6.46 0.96 16.89
CA TYR A 20 -6.48 -0.30 17.60
C TYR A 20 -7.69 -0.30 18.54
N GLY A 21 -8.87 -0.53 17.96
CA GLY A 21 -10.05 -0.90 18.72
C GLY A 21 -9.86 -2.33 19.17
N ASN A 22 -9.67 -2.53 20.47
CA ASN A 22 -9.73 -3.86 21.08
C ASN A 22 -11.16 -4.40 20.87
N ALA A 23 -11.35 -5.22 19.85
CA ALA A 23 -12.55 -6.03 19.73
C ALA A 23 -12.46 -7.14 20.79
N GLU A 24 -13.05 -6.89 21.95
CA GLU A 24 -13.40 -7.93 22.93
C GLU A 24 -14.28 -8.99 22.22
N PRO A 25 -13.84 -10.24 22.07
CA PRO A 25 -14.70 -11.29 21.57
C PRO A 25 -15.64 -11.73 22.70
N SER A 26 -16.80 -11.06 22.78
CA SER A 26 -17.92 -11.55 23.58
C SER A 26 -18.47 -12.83 22.96
N GLY A 27 -18.05 -13.99 23.48
CA GLY A 27 -18.69 -15.29 23.21
C GLY A 27 -17.69 -16.44 23.04
N ALA A 28 -17.49 -17.24 24.10
CA ALA A 28 -16.77 -18.50 23.99
C ALA A 28 -17.75 -19.59 23.49
N ILE A 29 -17.73 -19.89 22.19
CA ILE A 29 -18.37 -21.10 21.65
C ILE A 29 -17.46 -22.29 21.98
N LEU A 30 -17.95 -23.23 22.80
CA LEU A 30 -17.25 -24.48 23.09
C LEU A 30 -17.28 -25.38 21.86
N LEU A 31 -16.25 -25.30 21.03
CA LEU A 31 -16.06 -26.17 19.90
C LEU A 31 -15.62 -27.55 20.39
N THR A 32 -16.26 -28.60 19.87
CA THR A 32 -15.79 -29.97 20.09
C THR A 32 -14.42 -30.15 19.45
N PRO A 33 -13.57 -31.07 19.96
CA PRO A 33 -12.25 -31.33 19.41
C PRO A 33 -12.21 -31.48 17.87
N PRO A 34 -13.13 -32.23 17.21
CA PRO A 34 -13.12 -32.32 15.74
C PRO A 34 -13.47 -31.01 15.03
N LEU A 35 -14.37 -30.20 15.61
CA LEU A 35 -14.70 -28.88 15.04
C LEU A 35 -13.52 -27.91 15.18
N LEU A 36 -12.82 -27.98 16.31
CA LEU A 36 -11.63 -27.18 16.56
C LEU A 36 -10.51 -27.51 15.56
N SER A 37 -10.28 -28.80 15.28
CA SER A 37 -9.33 -29.25 14.26
C SER A 37 -9.72 -28.81 12.84
N ALA A 38 -11.00 -28.90 12.49
CA ALA A 38 -11.50 -28.48 11.18
C ALA A 38 -11.38 -26.95 10.99
N LEU A 39 -11.68 -26.16 12.03
CA LEU A 39 -11.53 -24.72 12.00
C LEU A 39 -10.05 -24.31 11.89
N ALA A 40 -9.16 -24.96 12.65
CA ALA A 40 -7.72 -24.73 12.55
C ALA A 40 -7.19 -25.06 11.14
N ALA A 41 -7.62 -26.19 10.56
CA ALA A 41 -7.25 -26.55 9.18
C ALA A 41 -7.80 -25.55 8.14
N PHE A 42 -8.99 -24.98 8.37
CA PHE A 42 -9.57 -23.97 7.50
C PHE A 42 -8.82 -22.64 7.57
N VAL A 43 -8.50 -22.16 8.77
CA VAL A 43 -7.74 -20.91 8.99
C VAL A 43 -6.32 -21.03 8.42
N SER A 44 -5.63 -22.15 8.67
CA SER A 44 -4.29 -22.38 8.10
C SER A 44 -4.28 -22.51 6.57
N LYS A 45 -5.44 -22.73 5.94
CA LYS A 45 -5.58 -22.80 4.47
C LYS A 45 -5.77 -21.42 3.82
N GLN A 46 -6.16 -20.41 4.60
CA GLN A 46 -6.33 -19.03 4.11
C GLN A 46 -5.04 -18.21 4.12
N ASP A 47 -4.01 -18.67 4.83
CA ASP A 47 -2.70 -18.00 4.87
C ASP A 47 -1.88 -18.39 3.62
N SER A 48 -2.25 -17.83 2.47
CA SER A 48 -1.40 -17.85 1.28
C SER A 48 -0.50 -16.61 1.34
N PRO A 49 0.75 -16.72 1.84
CA PRO A 49 1.66 -15.59 1.92
C PRO A 49 1.89 -14.94 0.55
N ARG A 50 1.74 -15.68 -0.56
CA ARG A 50 1.84 -15.13 -1.91
C ARG A 50 0.76 -14.09 -2.24
N ALA A 51 -0.49 -14.31 -1.85
CA ALA A 51 -1.54 -13.33 -2.11
C ALA A 51 -1.32 -12.04 -1.31
N PHE A 52 -0.76 -12.15 -0.10
CA PHE A 52 -0.37 -11.00 0.70
C PHE A 52 0.83 -10.27 0.12
N TYR A 53 1.86 -10.99 -0.33
CA TYR A 53 3.02 -10.38 -0.99
C TYR A 53 2.66 -9.74 -2.34
N ASP A 54 1.77 -10.34 -3.14
CA ASP A 54 1.34 -9.77 -4.43
C ASP A 54 0.44 -8.53 -4.25
N LEU A 55 -0.29 -8.41 -3.13
CA LEU A 55 -0.98 -7.19 -2.74
C LEU A 55 -0.02 -6.09 -2.24
N ILE A 56 1.16 -6.49 -1.75
CA ILE A 56 2.17 -5.59 -1.16
C ILE A 56 3.26 -5.20 -2.15
N HIS A 57 3.47 -5.97 -3.21
CA HIS A 57 4.41 -5.65 -4.28
C HIS A 57 3.65 -5.34 -5.56
N ASP A 58 3.22 -4.09 -5.69
CA ASP A 58 2.88 -3.58 -7.01
C ASP A 58 4.18 -3.54 -7.84
N PRO A 59 4.26 -4.19 -9.02
CA PRO A 59 5.41 -4.08 -9.91
C PRO A 59 5.73 -2.63 -10.32
N LEU A 60 4.81 -1.70 -10.13
CA LEU A 60 4.98 -0.27 -10.39
C LEU A 60 5.48 0.52 -9.17
N GLU A 61 5.63 -0.09 -8.00
CA GLU A 61 6.12 0.55 -6.77
C GLU A 61 7.45 1.29 -7.01
N GLY A 62 8.44 0.58 -7.57
CA GLY A 62 9.75 1.17 -7.84
C GLY A 62 9.70 2.30 -8.88
N LYS A 63 8.73 2.26 -9.80
CA LYS A 63 8.54 3.35 -10.77
C LYS A 63 7.85 4.56 -10.11
N ARG A 64 6.94 4.33 -9.14
CA ARG A 64 6.36 5.39 -8.32
C ARG A 64 7.42 6.10 -7.50
N GLU A 65 8.31 5.37 -6.84
CA GLU A 65 9.42 5.98 -6.09
C GLU A 65 10.30 6.88 -6.99
N ILE A 66 10.57 6.46 -8.23
CA ILE A 66 11.32 7.29 -9.20
C ILE A 66 10.57 8.59 -9.52
N CYS A 67 9.25 8.55 -9.69
CA CYS A 67 8.45 9.74 -9.97
C CYS A 67 8.36 10.67 -8.75
N GLU A 68 8.21 10.11 -7.54
CA GLU A 68 8.17 10.88 -6.28
C GLU A 68 9.48 11.62 -6.00
N LEU A 69 10.63 11.06 -6.40
CA LEU A 69 11.93 11.72 -6.29
C LEU A 69 12.09 12.93 -7.22
N ASN A 70 11.26 13.05 -8.26
CA ASN A 70 11.29 14.17 -9.19
C ASN A 70 10.08 15.10 -8.94
N PRO A 71 10.30 16.32 -8.42
CA PRO A 71 9.20 17.21 -8.03
C PRO A 71 8.25 17.51 -9.20
N ASP A 72 8.77 17.63 -10.43
CA ASP A 72 7.94 17.91 -11.61
C ASP A 72 7.09 16.69 -12.01
N CYS A 73 7.64 15.48 -11.88
CA CYS A 73 6.90 14.24 -12.15
C CYS A 73 5.80 14.03 -11.11
N ASP A 74 6.13 14.24 -9.83
CA ASP A 74 5.22 14.10 -8.69
C ASP A 74 4.04 15.10 -8.77
N GLU A 75 4.31 16.39 -9.04
CA GLU A 75 3.22 17.36 -9.29
C GLU A 75 2.35 16.97 -10.49
N LEU A 76 2.97 16.48 -11.57
CA LEU A 76 2.20 16.05 -12.73
C LEU A 76 1.37 14.80 -12.41
N ALA A 77 1.90 13.87 -11.63
CA ALA A 77 1.21 12.66 -11.20
C ALA A 77 -0.05 12.96 -10.38
N ASP A 78 -0.06 14.04 -9.58
CA ASP A 78 -1.25 14.51 -8.86
C ASP A 78 -2.39 14.98 -9.79
N HIS A 79 -2.04 15.46 -11.00
CA HIS A 79 -3.02 16.00 -11.96
C HIS A 79 -3.51 14.96 -12.97
N ILE A 80 -2.61 14.11 -13.49
CA ILE A 80 -2.92 13.19 -14.60
C ILE A 80 -2.74 11.72 -14.23
N GLY A 81 -2.26 11.43 -13.02
CA GLY A 81 -1.92 10.09 -12.57
C GLY A 81 -0.47 9.69 -12.86
N PHE A 82 0.07 8.85 -11.99
CA PHE A 82 1.46 8.38 -12.03
C PHE A 82 1.87 7.78 -13.39
N GLN A 83 1.06 6.86 -13.95
CA GLN A 83 1.45 6.16 -15.19
C GLN A 83 1.68 7.12 -16.36
N GLU A 84 0.82 8.14 -16.48
CA GLU A 84 0.93 9.12 -17.56
C GLU A 84 2.05 10.13 -17.29
N ALA A 85 2.24 10.54 -16.03
CA ALA A 85 3.34 11.41 -15.64
C ALA A 85 4.70 10.73 -15.86
N TYR A 86 4.86 9.49 -15.37
CA TYR A 86 6.06 8.68 -15.57
C TYR A 86 6.34 8.49 -17.06
N ARG A 87 5.31 8.23 -17.88
CA ARG A 87 5.45 8.08 -19.33
C ARG A 87 6.06 9.31 -20.02
N ARG A 88 5.73 10.52 -19.56
CA ARG A 88 6.24 11.77 -20.15
C ARG A 88 7.68 12.09 -19.78
N TYR A 89 8.12 11.67 -18.59
CA TYR A 89 9.48 11.94 -18.11
C TYR A 89 10.46 10.81 -18.42
N TYR A 90 10.03 9.56 -18.26
CA TYR A 90 10.90 8.38 -18.27
C TYR A 90 10.55 7.37 -19.38
N GLY A 91 9.43 7.55 -20.08
CA GLY A 91 8.96 6.63 -21.11
C GLY A 91 8.05 5.53 -20.56
N PRO A 92 7.68 4.53 -21.39
CA PRO A 92 6.65 3.55 -21.04
C PRO A 92 6.94 2.80 -19.73
N VAL A 93 5.89 2.66 -18.92
CA VAL A 93 5.82 1.77 -17.74
C VAL A 93 5.73 0.31 -18.15
#